data_AF-A0A1C5TSN1-F1
#
_entry.id   AF-A0A1C5TSN1-F1
#
_cell.length_a   1.000
_cell.length_b   1.000
_cell.length_c   1.000
_cell.angle_alpha   90.00
_cell.angle_beta   90.00
_cell.angle_gamma   90.00
#
_symmetry.space_group_name_H-M   'P 1'
#
loop_
_entity.id
_entity.type
_entity.pdbx_description
1 polymer ?
#
loop_
_entity_poly.entity_id
_entity_poly.type
_entity_poly.pdbx_seq_one_letter_code
_entity_poly.pdbx_strand_id
1 'polypeptide(L)'
;MTQYEDGKKVRVWLPVAQDTDYQIIKDVTYDVNGAEGKITEDALGNKMLYIEWDKDTAAADRTATCSFHVDREEILRPELKEEGEPGTDLDEYLEASSTIPVDVVVKETADEITKGKDTYLDKARAIYDWIIANMNRDESVKGCGQGDVCALQSPMISFHRQI
;
A
#
# COMPACT_ATOMS: atom_id res chain seq x y z
N MET A 1 9.46 -22.51 -1.71
CA MET A 1 10.76 -22.36 -2.42
C MET A 1 10.75 -21.02 -3.10
N THR A 2 11.79 -20.21 -2.93
CA THR A 2 11.87 -18.88 -3.55
C THR A 2 11.95 -19.03 -5.06
N GLN A 3 11.25 -18.17 -5.82
CA GLN A 3 11.30 -18.15 -7.29
C GLN A 3 12.67 -17.71 -7.86
N TYR A 4 13.62 -17.37 -6.99
CA TYR A 4 14.95 -16.88 -7.33
C TYR A 4 15.96 -18.03 -7.20
N GLU A 5 16.53 -18.44 -8.34
CA GLU A 5 17.52 -19.52 -8.43
C GLU A 5 18.84 -19.19 -7.69
N ASP A 6 19.68 -20.21 -7.51
CA ASP A 6 21.04 -20.05 -7.00
C ASP A 6 21.94 -19.29 -8.00
N GLY A 7 23.05 -18.72 -7.54
CA GLY A 7 24.00 -18.00 -8.39
C GLY A 7 23.58 -16.57 -8.75
N LYS A 8 22.52 -16.04 -8.13
CA LYS A 8 22.04 -14.66 -8.29
C LYS A 8 22.07 -13.94 -6.95
N LYS A 9 22.54 -12.68 -6.97
CA LYS A 9 22.38 -11.76 -5.86
C LYS A 9 20.89 -11.42 -5.71
N VAL A 10 20.37 -11.52 -4.50
CA VAL A 10 18.97 -11.24 -4.18
C VAL A 10 18.90 -10.07 -3.23
N ARG A 11 18.05 -9.09 -3.56
CA ARG A 11 17.79 -7.91 -2.73
C ARG A 11 16.32 -7.89 -2.33
N VAL A 12 16.07 -7.59 -1.07
CA VAL A 12 14.73 -7.46 -0.51
C VAL A 12 14.66 -6.14 0.25
N TRP A 13 13.53 -5.46 0.09
CA TRP A 13 13.14 -4.33 0.92
C TRP A 13 11.92 -4.76 1.74
N LEU A 14 12.12 -4.92 3.05
CA LEU A 14 11.06 -5.30 3.97
C LEU A 14 10.57 -4.04 4.72
N PRO A 15 9.29 -3.67 4.64
CA PRO A 15 8.77 -2.52 5.38
C PRO A 15 9.02 -2.65 6.88
N VAL A 16 9.46 -1.54 7.49
CA VAL A 16 9.63 -1.42 8.95
C VAL A 16 8.50 -0.55 9.47
N ALA A 17 7.84 -1.01 10.53
CA ALA A 17 6.76 -0.25 11.16
C ALA A 17 7.26 1.12 11.65
N GLN A 18 6.36 2.10 11.68
CA GLN A 18 6.68 3.48 11.98
C GLN A 18 5.84 4.04 13.12
N ASP A 19 6.41 5.04 13.79
CA ASP A 19 5.68 5.83 14.77
C ASP A 19 4.63 6.69 14.06
N THR A 20 3.50 6.88 14.72
CA THR A 20 2.46 7.84 14.36
C THR A 20 1.94 8.51 15.64
N ASP A 21 1.05 9.48 15.51
CA ASP A 21 0.41 10.13 16.66
C ASP A 21 -0.31 9.15 17.62
N TYR A 22 -0.65 7.95 17.14
CA TYR A 22 -1.40 6.94 17.90
C TYR A 22 -0.69 5.58 17.97
N GLN A 23 0.57 5.52 17.54
CA GLN A 23 1.35 4.28 17.49
C GLN A 23 2.82 4.57 17.80
N ILE A 24 3.38 3.84 18.77
CA ILE A 24 4.82 3.92 19.09
C ILE A 24 5.44 2.54 18.88
N ILE A 25 6.44 2.48 18.01
CA ILE A 25 7.22 1.29 17.66
C ILE A 25 8.44 1.22 18.56
N LYS A 26 8.65 0.05 19.16
CA LYS A 26 9.72 -0.21 20.12
C LYS A 26 10.49 -1.47 19.73
N ASP A 27 11.74 -1.54 20.16
CA ASP A 27 12.58 -2.73 20.07
C ASP A 27 12.61 -3.35 18.65
N VAL A 28 12.75 -2.52 17.62
CA VAL A 28 12.91 -3.01 16.25
C VAL A 28 14.20 -3.82 16.16
N THR A 29 14.05 -5.09 15.83
CA THR A 29 15.14 -6.06 15.66
C THR A 29 14.95 -6.80 14.35
N TYR A 30 16.05 -7.22 13.74
CA TYR A 30 16.00 -8.07 12.56
C TYR A 30 17.11 -9.10 12.58
N ASP A 31 16.84 -10.25 11.96
CA ASP A 31 17.81 -11.29 11.65
C ASP A 31 17.69 -11.57 10.15
N VAL A 32 18.81 -11.47 9.44
CA VAL A 32 18.91 -11.69 7.98
C VAL A 32 19.77 -12.90 7.63
N ASN A 33 19.97 -13.79 8.62
CA ASN A 33 20.71 -15.04 8.49
C ASN A 33 22.12 -14.86 7.89
N GLY A 34 22.90 -13.95 8.49
CA GLY A 34 24.28 -13.69 8.10
C GLY A 34 24.48 -12.80 6.87
N ALA A 35 23.41 -12.30 6.25
CA ALA A 35 23.47 -11.33 5.15
C ALA A 35 23.77 -9.90 5.63
N GLU A 36 24.02 -9.00 4.68
CA GLU A 36 24.04 -7.56 4.96
C GLU A 36 22.60 -7.05 5.07
N GLY A 37 22.27 -6.48 6.23
CA GLY A 37 20.99 -5.84 6.51
C GLY A 37 21.19 -4.39 6.96
N LYS A 38 20.37 -3.46 6.46
CA LYS A 38 20.35 -2.07 6.94
C LYS A 38 18.96 -1.47 6.83
N ILE A 39 18.55 -0.72 7.84
CA ILE A 39 17.33 0.08 7.76
C ILE A 39 17.68 1.39 7.04
N THR A 40 16.93 1.70 5.99
CA THR A 40 17.01 2.94 5.22
C THR A 40 15.71 3.71 5.32
N GLU A 41 15.78 5.03 5.18
CA GLU A 41 14.62 5.93 5.17
C GLU A 41 14.59 6.69 3.84
N ASP A 42 13.41 6.83 3.24
CA ASP A 42 13.21 7.63 2.03
C ASP A 42 12.86 9.09 2.35
N ALA A 43 12.66 9.90 1.30
CA ALA A 43 12.33 11.33 1.46
C ALA A 43 10.96 11.59 2.10
N LEU A 44 10.05 10.60 2.08
CA LEU A 44 8.74 10.65 2.71
C LEU A 44 8.77 10.08 4.14
N GLY A 45 9.96 9.73 4.64
CA GLY A 45 10.15 9.15 5.97
C GLY A 45 9.87 7.65 6.03
N ASN A 46 9.57 6.96 4.92
CA ASN A 46 9.28 5.52 4.94
C ASN A 46 10.55 4.72 5.24
N LYS A 47 10.46 3.80 6.21
CA LYS A 47 11.57 2.96 6.66
C LYS A 47 11.46 1.57 6.05
N MET A 48 12.53 1.14 5.40
CA MET A 48 12.65 -0.19 4.79
C MET A 48 13.92 -0.86 5.30
N LEU A 49 13.83 -2.11 5.74
CA LEU A 49 14.97 -2.97 5.93
C LEU A 49 15.43 -3.47 4.56
N TYR A 50 16.52 -2.92 4.08
CA TYR A 50 17.26 -3.41 2.93
C TYR A 50 18.08 -4.64 3.32
N ILE A 51 17.96 -5.71 2.55
CA ILE A 51 18.67 -6.96 2.75
C ILE A 51 19.30 -7.37 1.43
N GLU A 52 20.57 -7.77 1.46
CA GLU A 52 21.26 -8.28 0.29
C GLU A 52 21.93 -9.62 0.59
N TRP A 53 21.46 -10.68 -0.06
CA TRP A 53 22.14 -11.98 -0.10
C TRP A 53 23.02 -12.08 -1.33
N ASP A 54 24.28 -12.47 -1.14
CA ASP A 54 25.21 -12.69 -2.25
C ASP A 54 24.82 -13.91 -3.09
N LYS A 55 25.35 -13.95 -4.32
CA LYS A 55 25.08 -14.99 -5.33
C LYS A 55 25.30 -16.42 -4.86
N ASP A 56 26.20 -16.62 -3.89
CA ASP A 56 26.61 -17.92 -3.39
C ASP A 56 25.76 -18.35 -2.17
N THR A 57 24.83 -17.51 -1.71
CA THR A 57 23.87 -17.85 -0.66
C THR A 57 22.82 -18.80 -1.22
N ALA A 58 22.73 -20.00 -0.66
CA ALA A 58 21.74 -20.99 -1.04
C ALA A 58 20.32 -20.43 -0.85
N ALA A 59 19.41 -20.71 -1.79
CA ALA A 59 18.04 -20.20 -1.73
C ALA A 59 17.30 -20.50 -0.40
N ALA A 60 17.61 -21.62 0.26
CA ALA A 60 17.04 -22.00 1.54
C ALA A 60 17.49 -21.12 2.72
N ASP A 61 18.68 -20.50 2.62
CA ASP A 61 19.27 -19.68 3.68
C ASP A 61 18.88 -18.20 3.54
N ARG A 62 18.19 -17.82 2.45
CA ARG A 62 17.70 -16.46 2.22
C ARG A 62 16.45 -16.18 3.06
N THR A 63 16.65 -16.16 4.37
CA THR A 63 15.59 -15.94 5.36
C THR A 63 15.83 -14.64 6.10
N ALA A 64 14.74 -13.93 6.38
CA ALA A 64 14.78 -12.71 7.14
C ALA A 64 13.59 -12.63 8.08
N THR A 65 13.84 -12.09 9.27
CA THR A 65 12.82 -11.72 10.23
C THR A 65 13.03 -10.26 10.61
N CYS A 66 11.93 -9.53 10.78
CA CYS A 66 11.90 -8.21 11.39
C CYS A 66 10.82 -8.27 12.45
N SER A 67 11.16 -7.89 13.68
CA SER A 67 10.28 -7.97 14.84
C SER A 67 10.34 -6.66 15.59
N PHE A 68 9.21 -6.27 16.16
CA PHE A 68 9.06 -5.04 16.93
C PHE A 68 7.94 -5.21 17.95
N HIS A 69 8.01 -4.44 19.02
CA HIS A 69 6.88 -4.19 19.90
C HIS A 69 6.14 -2.94 19.43
N VAL A 70 4.84 -2.91 19.65
CA VAL A 70 4.02 -1.75 19.29
C VAL A 70 3.04 -1.44 20.39
N ASP A 71 3.07 -0.19 20.85
CA ASP A 71 2.01 0.38 21.67
C ASP A 71 1.07 1.15 20.73
N ARG A 72 -0.23 0.88 20.81
CA ARG A 72 -1.25 1.60 20.04
C ARG A 72 -2.29 2.18 20.97
N GLU A 73 -2.67 3.41 20.69
CA GLU A 73 -3.83 4.02 21.30
C GLU A 73 -5.07 3.72 20.44
N GLU A 74 -6.18 3.37 21.10
CA GLU A 74 -7.45 3.22 20.42
C GLU A 74 -7.91 4.59 19.93
N ILE A 75 -8.09 4.71 18.62
CA ILE A 75 -8.70 5.88 18.02
C ILE A 75 -10.21 5.68 18.05
N LEU A 76 -10.86 6.30 19.04
CA LEU A 76 -12.31 6.41 19.04
C LEU A 76 -12.73 7.27 17.85
N ARG A 77 -13.51 6.69 16.93
CA ARG A 77 -13.93 7.36 15.70
C ARG A 77 -14.72 8.63 16.04
N PRO A 78 -14.18 9.83 15.78
CA PRO A 78 -14.94 11.04 16.00
C PRO A 78 -16.09 11.11 14.99
N GLU A 79 -17.14 11.84 15.35
CA GLU A 79 -18.15 12.25 14.38
C GLU A 79 -17.46 13.07 13.29
N LEU A 80 -17.52 12.61 12.05
CA LEU A 80 -16.98 13.36 10.91
C LEU A 80 -17.91 14.54 10.65
N LYS A 81 -17.38 15.75 10.82
CA LYS A 81 -18.10 17.00 10.54
C LYS A 81 -17.40 17.72 9.41
N GLU A 82 -18.19 18.31 8.54
CA GLU A 82 -17.66 19.21 7.52
C GLU A 82 -17.45 20.58 8.12
N GLU A 83 -16.19 20.97 8.25
CA GLU A 83 -15.79 22.26 8.77
C GLU A 83 -14.59 22.77 7.98
N GLY A 84 -14.58 24.08 7.67
CA GLY A 84 -13.51 24.72 6.91
C GLY A 84 -13.62 24.54 5.39
N GLU A 85 -12.67 25.16 4.69
CA GLU A 85 -12.45 24.97 3.25
C GLU A 85 -11.16 24.17 3.06
N PRO A 86 -11.07 23.33 2.01
CA PRO A 86 -9.84 22.60 1.72
C PRO A 86 -8.68 23.59 1.47
N GLY A 87 -7.56 23.39 2.16
CA GLY A 87 -6.36 24.18 1.98
C GLY A 87 -5.50 23.70 0.80
N THR A 88 -4.42 24.43 0.53
CA THR A 88 -3.42 24.06 -0.50
C THR A 88 -2.56 22.86 -0.10
N ASP A 89 -2.66 22.41 1.15
CA ASP A 89 -2.02 21.19 1.66
C ASP A 89 -2.58 19.91 1.01
N LEU A 90 -3.72 20.01 0.33
CA LEU A 90 -4.30 18.91 -0.43
C LEU A 90 -3.81 18.81 -1.87
N ASP A 91 -3.15 19.85 -2.40
CA ASP A 91 -2.82 19.94 -3.83
C ASP A 91 -2.02 18.70 -4.30
N GLU A 92 -1.02 18.29 -3.52
CA GLU A 92 -0.21 17.09 -3.80
C GLU A 92 -1.06 15.81 -3.87
N TYR A 93 -2.06 15.68 -3.00
CA TYR A 93 -2.93 14.50 -2.93
C TYR A 93 -4.02 14.47 -4.01
N LEU A 94 -4.25 15.59 -4.70
CA LEU A 94 -5.19 15.71 -5.81
C LEU A 94 -4.52 15.47 -7.17
N GLU A 95 -3.18 15.39 -7.21
CA GLU A 95 -2.45 15.07 -8.43
C GLU A 95 -2.60 13.61 -8.84
N ALA A 96 -2.56 13.37 -10.16
CA ALA A 96 -2.53 12.03 -10.70
C ALA A 96 -1.20 11.33 -10.37
N SER A 97 -1.27 10.04 -10.06
CA SER A 97 -0.08 9.18 -10.01
C SER A 97 -0.15 8.09 -11.06
N SER A 98 0.96 7.37 -11.27
CA SER A 98 1.02 6.29 -12.27
C SER A 98 0.01 5.17 -12.02
N THR A 99 -0.33 4.89 -10.77
CA THR A 99 -1.30 3.85 -10.37
C THR A 99 -2.68 4.40 -10.05
N ILE A 100 -2.80 5.70 -9.81
CA ILE A 100 -4.05 6.40 -9.51
C ILE A 100 -4.21 7.56 -10.51
N PRO A 101 -4.51 7.26 -11.78
CA PRO A 101 -4.78 8.30 -12.75
C PRO A 101 -6.12 8.98 -12.44
N VAL A 102 -6.18 10.28 -12.67
CA VAL A 102 -7.44 11.07 -12.66
C VAL A 102 -7.96 11.27 -14.08
N ASP A 103 -7.86 10.22 -14.90
CA ASP A 103 -8.28 10.25 -16.30
C ASP A 103 -9.80 10.28 -16.47
N VAL A 104 -10.25 10.38 -17.72
CA VAL A 104 -11.67 10.54 -18.05
C VAL A 104 -12.54 9.43 -17.47
N VAL A 105 -12.09 8.18 -17.46
CA VAL A 105 -12.91 7.04 -17.03
C VAL A 105 -13.08 7.03 -15.51
N VAL A 106 -11.99 7.26 -14.79
CA VAL A 106 -12.02 7.36 -13.33
C VAL A 106 -12.88 8.56 -12.91
N LYS A 107 -12.75 9.69 -13.61
CA LYS A 107 -13.55 10.89 -13.35
C LYS A 107 -15.04 10.68 -13.63
N GLU A 108 -15.41 10.09 -14.76
CA GLU A 108 -16.81 9.82 -15.12
C GLU A 108 -17.47 8.92 -14.07
N THR A 109 -16.78 7.85 -13.66
CA THR A 109 -17.27 6.94 -12.61
C THR A 109 -17.46 7.69 -11.28
N ALA A 110 -16.49 8.52 -10.88
CA ALA A 110 -16.59 9.32 -9.67
C ALA A 110 -17.75 10.33 -9.73
N ASP A 111 -17.95 11.02 -10.86
CA ASP A 111 -19.04 11.97 -11.07
C ASP A 111 -20.42 11.28 -11.00
N GLU A 112 -20.53 10.05 -11.53
CA GLU A 112 -21.75 9.24 -11.44
C GLU A 112 -22.08 8.84 -10.00
N ILE A 113 -21.08 8.31 -9.27
CA ILE A 113 -21.24 7.88 -7.88
C ILE A 113 -21.64 9.06 -6.97
N THR A 114 -21.06 10.23 -7.23
CA THR A 114 -21.22 11.42 -6.40
C THR A 114 -22.36 12.33 -6.84
N LYS A 115 -23.14 11.94 -7.85
CA LYS A 115 -24.21 12.75 -8.40
C LYS A 115 -25.25 13.16 -7.35
N GLY A 116 -25.51 14.47 -7.25
CA GLY A 116 -26.47 15.03 -6.30
C GLY A 116 -25.98 15.05 -4.86
N LYS A 117 -24.68 14.84 -4.62
CA LYS A 117 -24.02 15.06 -3.32
C LYS A 117 -23.31 16.40 -3.35
N ASP A 118 -23.62 17.25 -2.38
CA ASP A 118 -23.08 18.61 -2.33
C ASP A 118 -21.82 18.71 -1.44
N THR A 119 -21.76 17.86 -0.41
CA THR A 119 -20.74 17.84 0.64
C THR A 119 -19.59 16.88 0.27
N TYR A 120 -18.35 17.21 0.65
CA TYR A 120 -17.20 16.30 0.48
C TYR A 120 -17.38 14.98 1.24
N LEU A 121 -17.97 15.03 2.42
CA LEU A 121 -18.26 13.88 3.27
C LEU A 121 -19.29 12.96 2.61
N ASP A 122 -20.37 13.48 2.02
CA ASP A 122 -21.33 12.63 1.33
C ASP A 122 -20.73 12.02 0.06
N LYS A 123 -19.87 12.76 -0.65
CA LYS A 123 -19.14 12.25 -1.82
C LYS A 123 -18.20 11.11 -1.43
N ALA A 124 -17.38 11.31 -0.39
CA ALA A 124 -16.47 10.30 0.12
C ALA A 124 -17.23 9.07 0.64
N ARG A 125 -18.36 9.26 1.33
CA ARG A 125 -19.24 8.17 1.76
C ARG A 125 -19.81 7.40 0.57
N ALA A 126 -20.30 8.10 -0.45
CA ALA A 126 -20.86 7.46 -1.65
C ALA A 126 -19.81 6.60 -2.39
N ILE A 127 -18.57 7.10 -2.52
CA ILE A 127 -17.46 6.34 -3.10
C ILE A 127 -17.12 5.12 -2.23
N TYR A 128 -17.04 5.28 -0.92
CA TYR A 128 -16.81 4.17 0.01
C TYR A 128 -17.89 3.09 -0.10
N ASP A 129 -19.16 3.46 -0.08
CA ASP A 129 -20.27 2.51 -0.17
C ASP A 129 -20.31 1.82 -1.53
N TRP A 130 -20.01 2.55 -2.61
CA TRP A 130 -19.87 1.97 -3.95
C TRP A 130 -18.74 0.95 -4.01
N ILE A 131 -17.58 1.24 -3.42
CA ILE A 131 -16.45 0.29 -3.33
C ILE A 131 -16.89 -0.99 -2.63
N ILE A 132 -17.55 -0.90 -1.47
CA ILE A 132 -18.03 -2.08 -0.72
C ILE A 132 -19.02 -2.90 -1.55
N ALA A 133 -19.88 -2.25 -2.34
CA ALA A 133 -20.89 -2.93 -3.14
C ALA A 133 -20.33 -3.56 -4.44
N ASN A 134 -19.25 -3.01 -5.00
CA ASN A 134 -18.80 -3.36 -6.36
C ASN A 134 -17.42 -4.03 -6.40
N MET A 135 -16.55 -3.82 -5.41
CA MET A 135 -15.23 -4.44 -5.39
C MET A 135 -15.30 -5.84 -4.78
N ASN A 136 -14.74 -6.82 -5.48
CA ASN A 136 -14.56 -8.18 -4.98
C ASN A 136 -13.07 -8.51 -4.90
N ARG A 137 -12.66 -9.17 -3.81
CA ARG A 137 -11.31 -9.67 -3.65
C ARG A 137 -11.21 -11.09 -4.19
N ASP A 138 -10.43 -11.28 -5.24
CA ASP A 138 -10.06 -12.61 -5.71
C ASP A 138 -8.91 -13.17 -4.88
N GLU A 139 -9.23 -14.10 -3.98
CA GLU A 139 -8.23 -14.74 -3.12
C GLU A 139 -7.33 -15.75 -3.84
N SER A 140 -7.67 -16.12 -5.08
CA SER A 140 -6.87 -17.05 -5.89
C SER A 140 -5.61 -16.40 -6.49
N VAL A 141 -5.59 -15.07 -6.57
CA VAL A 141 -4.45 -14.29 -7.04
C VAL A 141 -3.37 -14.25 -5.95
N LYS A 142 -2.14 -14.64 -6.31
CA LYS A 142 -0.99 -14.58 -5.41
C LYS A 142 -0.42 -13.17 -5.37
N GLY A 143 -0.40 -12.59 -4.17
CA GLY A 143 0.08 -11.24 -3.91
C GLY A 143 -1.05 -10.22 -3.78
N CYS A 144 -0.68 -8.99 -3.44
CA CYS A 144 -1.57 -7.83 -3.55
C CYS A 144 -1.42 -7.35 -5.00
N GLY A 145 -2.51 -7.22 -5.77
CA GLY A 145 -2.45 -6.83 -7.19
C GLY A 145 -1.64 -5.56 -7.46
N GLN A 146 -1.41 -5.21 -8.72
CA GLN A 146 -0.50 -4.12 -9.12
C GLN A 146 -0.93 -2.70 -8.69
N GLY A 147 -2.12 -2.54 -8.11
CA GLY A 147 -2.65 -1.24 -7.70
C GLY A 147 -3.11 -0.35 -8.84
N ASP A 148 -3.22 -0.89 -10.06
CA ASP A 148 -3.69 -0.17 -11.26
C ASP A 148 -5.22 -0.01 -11.22
N VAL A 149 -5.69 1.22 -10.99
CA VAL A 149 -7.13 1.54 -10.91
C VAL A 149 -7.86 1.27 -12.23
N CYS A 150 -7.22 1.48 -13.38
CA CYS A 150 -7.85 1.26 -14.68
C CYS A 150 -8.05 -0.24 -14.95
N ALA A 151 -7.11 -1.07 -14.50
CA ALA A 151 -7.26 -2.52 -14.54
C ALA A 151 -8.43 -3.01 -13.67
N LEU A 152 -8.76 -2.31 -12.57
CA LEU A 152 -9.87 -2.65 -11.67
C LEU A 152 -11.25 -2.32 -12.24
N GLN A 153 -11.35 -1.30 -13.12
CA GLN A 153 -12.61 -0.85 -13.71
C GLN A 153 -13.01 -1.60 -14.99
N SER A 154 -12.13 -2.46 -15.52
CA SER A 154 -12.42 -3.23 -16.73
C SER A 154 -13.42 -4.36 -16.45
N PRO A 155 -14.57 -4.42 -17.16
CA PRO A 155 -15.50 -5.54 -17.03
C PRO A 155 -14.85 -6.80 -17.60
N MET A 156 -14.41 -7.68 -16.70
CA MET A 156 -14.09 -9.09 -16.97
C MET A 156 -13.26 -9.33 -18.25
N ILE A 157 -12.01 -8.85 -18.27
CA ILE A 157 -10.98 -9.53 -19.06
C ILE A 157 -10.29 -10.50 -18.11
N SER A 158 -10.63 -11.78 -18.30
CA SER A 158 -9.95 -12.95 -17.75
C SER A 158 -8.49 -12.67 -17.40
N PHE A 159 -8.14 -12.76 -16.11
CA PHE A 159 -6.76 -12.85 -15.64
C PHE A 159 -6.16 -14.19 -16.13
N HIS A 160 -5.88 -14.29 -17.42
CA HIS A 160 -5.07 -15.35 -17.99
C HIS A 160 -3.83 -14.73 -18.62
N ARG A 161 -2.71 -14.97 -17.93
CA ARG A 161 -1.31 -14.72 -18.31
C ARG A 161 -0.83 -13.28 -18.30
N GLN A 162 -0.12 -12.95 -17.22
CA GLN A 162 1.23 -12.37 -17.30
C GLN A 162 2.06 -12.90 -16.12
N ILE A 163 2.59 -14.11 -16.32
CA ILE A 163 3.85 -14.61 -15.77
C ILE A 163 4.59 -15.29 -16.91
#